data_AF-A0AAW6WDP2-F1
#
_entry.id   AF-A0AAW6WDP2-F1
#
_cell.length_a   1.000
_cell.length_b   1.000
_cell.length_c   1.000
_cell.angle_alpha   90.00
_cell.angle_beta   90.00
_cell.angle_gamma   90.00
#
_symmetry.space_group_name_H-M   'P 1'
#
loop_
_entity.id
_entity.type
_entity.pdbx_description
1 polymer ?
#
loop_
_entity_poly.entity_id
_entity_poly.type
_entity_poly.pdbx_seq_one_letter_code
_entity_poly.pdbx_strand_id
1 'polypeptide(L)'
;MICDYISGYMKSMMKGKLSSKKGFKGLVKKASYLIAVIVGVSLDKLILENHLNIPITIFGVPISFKIMIIFSIIGTEGISIVENLAEIGIKFPFPVERLFKQLRQDEPSKNTYDEKKEP
;
A
#
# COMPACT_ATOMS: atom_id res chain seq x y z
N MET A 1 -2.97 -7.53 -2.22
CA MET A 1 -4.17 -7.76 -1.39
C MET A 1 -4.10 -9.14 -0.72
N ILE A 2 -4.34 -10.23 -1.47
CA ILE A 2 -4.38 -11.61 -0.93
C ILE A 2 -2.98 -12.10 -0.54
N CYS A 3 -1.99 -11.97 -1.43
CA CYS A 3 -0.63 -12.44 -1.16
C CYS A 3 0.01 -11.79 0.08
N ASP A 4 -0.25 -10.50 0.29
CA ASP A 4 0.23 -9.79 1.48
C ASP A 4 -0.42 -10.31 2.77
N TYR A 5 -1.74 -10.53 2.76
CA TYR A 5 -2.43 -11.12 3.90
C TYR A 5 -1.88 -12.51 4.24
N ILE A 6 -1.68 -13.35 3.22
CA ILE A 6 -1.10 -14.70 3.39
C ILE A 6 0.32 -14.58 3.96
N SER A 7 1.17 -13.70 3.41
CA SER A 7 2.55 -13.51 3.88
C SER A 7 2.61 -13.04 5.35
N GLY A 8 1.72 -12.12 5.74
CA GLY A 8 1.62 -11.63 7.12
C GLY A 8 1.09 -12.69 8.08
N TYR A 9 0.16 -13.54 7.62
CA TYR A 9 -0.32 -14.68 8.38
C TYR A 9 0.77 -15.75 8.58
N MET A 10 1.48 -16.14 7.51
CA MET A 10 2.62 -17.07 7.58
C MET A 10 3.70 -16.59 8.54
N LYS A 11 4.09 -15.31 8.44
CA LYS A 11 5.02 -14.68 9.38
C LYS A 11 4.54 -14.77 10.83
N SER A 12 3.27 -14.47 11.07
CA SER A 12 2.70 -14.46 12.42
C SER A 12 2.62 -15.86 13.03
N MET A 13 2.36 -16.88 12.20
CA MET A 13 2.46 -18.29 12.59
C MET A 13 3.89 -18.69 12.95
N MET A 14 4.87 -18.41 12.07
CA MET A 14 6.27 -18.79 12.29
C MET A 14 6.89 -18.12 13.52
N LYS A 15 6.45 -16.89 13.86
CA LYS A 15 6.90 -16.18 15.07
C LYS A 15 6.06 -16.46 16.32
N GLY A 16 5.04 -17.32 16.23
CA GLY A 16 4.14 -17.64 17.36
C GLY A 16 3.37 -16.43 17.91
N LYS A 17 3.24 -15.35 17.14
CA LYS A 17 2.67 -14.05 17.57
C LYS A 17 1.39 -13.74 16.81
N LEU A 18 0.44 -14.67 16.82
CA LEU A 18 -0.88 -14.47 16.24
C LEU A 18 -1.66 -13.45 17.09
N SER A 19 -1.88 -12.26 16.55
CA SER A 19 -2.72 -11.24 17.16
C SER A 19 -3.91 -10.95 16.26
N SER A 20 -5.10 -11.38 16.69
CA SER A 20 -6.35 -11.14 15.95
C SER A 20 -6.61 -9.65 15.73
N LYS A 21 -6.28 -8.78 16.71
CA LYS A 21 -6.37 -7.32 16.57
C LYS A 21 -5.50 -6.77 15.43
N LYS A 22 -4.27 -7.28 15.27
CA LYS A 22 -3.38 -6.88 14.17
C LYS A 22 -3.90 -7.38 12.83
N GLY A 23 -4.40 -8.62 12.77
CA GLY A 23 -5.02 -9.20 11.58
C GLY A 23 -6.25 -8.42 11.11
N PHE A 24 -7.15 -8.06 12.04
CA PHE A 24 -8.34 -7.27 11.74
C PHE A 24 -7.98 -5.85 11.26
N LYS A 25 -7.01 -5.18 11.90
CA LYS A 25 -6.52 -3.88 11.43
C LYS A 25 -5.97 -3.96 10.00
N GLY A 26 -5.27 -5.05 9.68
CA GLY A 26 -4.81 -5.33 8.31
C GLY A 26 -5.96 -5.49 7.32
N LEU A 27 -7.01 -6.24 7.69
CA LEU A 27 -8.19 -6.41 6.84
C LEU A 27 -8.95 -5.09 6.61
N VAL A 28 -9.11 -4.25 7.64
CA VAL A 28 -9.75 -2.93 7.48
C VAL A 28 -8.95 -2.03 6.54
N LYS A 29 -7.61 -1.99 6.68
CA LYS A 29 -6.74 -1.25 5.75
C LYS A 29 -6.94 -1.77 4.33
N LYS A 30 -7.03 -3.08 4.14
CA LYS A 30 -7.23 -3.69 2.83
C LYS A 30 -8.62 -3.36 2.23
N ALA A 31 -9.67 -3.34 3.04
CA ALA A 31 -11.00 -2.92 2.61
C ALA A 31 -11.02 -1.45 2.14
N SER A 32 -10.25 -0.56 2.79
CA SER A 32 -10.16 0.85 2.35
C SER A 32 -9.55 1.03 0.97
N TYR A 33 -8.72 0.09 0.49
CA TYR A 33 -8.18 0.15 -0.87
C TYR A 33 -9.25 -0.10 -1.93
N LEU A 34 -10.24 -0.95 -1.65
CA LEU A 34 -11.38 -1.15 -2.55
C LEU A 34 -12.18 0.14 -2.69
N ILE A 35 -12.38 0.86 -1.57
CA ILE A 35 -13.03 2.18 -1.58
C ILE A 35 -12.22 3.18 -2.42
N ALA A 36 -10.89 3.21 -2.26
CA ALA A 36 -10.03 4.09 -3.05
C ALA A 36 -10.11 3.80 -4.56
N VAL A 37 -10.18 2.53 -4.96
CA VAL A 37 -10.36 2.16 -6.38
C VAL A 37 -11.72 2.60 -6.90
N ILE A 38 -12.80 2.44 -6.12
CA ILE A 38 -14.14 2.92 -6.50
C ILE A 38 -14.11 4.44 -6.74
N VAL A 39 -13.47 5.20 -5.84
CA VAL A 39 -13.29 6.65 -6.02
C VAL A 39 -12.50 6.96 -7.29
N GLY A 40 -11.43 6.24 -7.58
CA GLY A 40 -10.66 6.39 -8.82
C GLY A 40 -11.49 6.16 -10.09
N VAL A 41 -12.34 5.13 -10.08
CA VAL A 41 -13.27 4.85 -11.19
C VAL A 41 -14.30 5.97 -11.34
N SER A 42 -14.83 6.48 -10.24
CA SER A 42 -15.79 7.60 -10.27
C SER A 42 -15.15 8.89 -10.80
N LEU A 43 -13.90 9.17 -10.43
CA LEU A 43 -13.14 10.31 -10.96
C LEU A 43 -12.90 10.15 -12.47
N ASP A 44 -12.48 8.97 -12.92
CA ASP A 44 -12.32 8.69 -14.35
C ASP A 44 -13.62 8.96 -15.14
N LYS A 45 -14.77 8.57 -14.59
CA LYS A 45 -16.09 8.82 -15.22
C LYS A 45 -16.41 10.31 -15.27
N LEU A 46 -16.24 11.03 -14.16
CA LEU A 46 -16.49 12.47 -14.11
C LEU A 46 -15.65 13.23 -15.13
N ILE A 47 -14.39 12.86 -15.30
CA ILE A 47 -13.49 13.47 -16.28
C ILE A 47 -13.98 13.20 -17.70
N LEU A 48 -14.36 11.96 -17.99
CA LEU A 48 -14.85 11.55 -19.31
C LEU A 48 -16.18 12.24 -19.66
N GLU A 49 -17.13 12.28 -18.74
CA GLU A 49 -18.47 12.87 -18.93
C GLU A 49 -18.44 14.38 -19.10
N ASN A 50 -17.54 15.07 -18.39
CA ASN A 50 -17.40 16.53 -18.48
C ASN A 50 -16.39 16.98 -19.55
N HIS A 51 -15.86 16.05 -20.36
CA HIS A 51 -14.81 16.30 -21.35
C HIS A 51 -13.61 17.08 -20.79
N LEU A 52 -13.29 16.86 -19.52
CA LEU A 52 -12.17 17.51 -18.85
C LEU A 52 -10.87 16.94 -19.38
N ASN A 53 -10.02 17.80 -19.94
CA ASN A 53 -8.71 17.38 -20.43
C ASN A 53 -7.68 17.51 -19.31
N ILE A 54 -7.54 16.44 -18.53
CA ILE A 54 -6.54 16.36 -17.46
C ILE A 54 -5.38 15.48 -17.97
N PRO A 55 -4.22 16.08 -18.33
CA PRO A 55 -3.11 15.33 -18.87
C PRO A 55 -2.39 14.57 -17.76
N ILE A 56 -2.76 13.30 -17.55
CA ILE A 56 -2.08 12.39 -16.63
C ILE A 56 -1.30 11.41 -17.47
N THR A 57 0.03 11.54 -17.43
CA THR A 57 0.93 10.68 -18.18
C THR A 57 2.04 10.17 -17.28
N ILE A 58 2.40 8.90 -17.47
CA ILE A 58 3.58 8.28 -16.85
C ILE A 58 4.41 7.69 -17.98
N PHE A 59 5.69 8.07 -18.06
CA PHE A 59 6.60 7.70 -19.15
C PHE A 59 6.03 7.99 -20.55
N GLY A 60 5.29 9.09 -20.70
CA GLY A 60 4.65 9.48 -21.97
C GLY A 60 3.40 8.69 -22.35
N VAL A 61 2.96 7.74 -21.51
CA VAL A 61 1.74 6.97 -21.71
C VAL A 61 0.59 7.61 -20.91
N PRO A 62 -0.54 7.96 -21.53
CA PRO A 62 -1.70 8.45 -20.80
C PRO A 62 -2.26 7.35 -19.89
N ILE A 63 -2.51 7.70 -18.65
CA ILE A 63 -3.07 6.78 -17.66
C ILE A 63 -4.32 7.37 -17.00
N SER A 64 -5.19 6.49 -16.53
CA SER A 64 -6.41 6.87 -15.82
C SER A 64 -6.18 6.89 -14.30
N PHE A 65 -6.99 7.66 -13.56
CA PHE A 65 -6.88 7.77 -12.10
C PHE A 65 -7.02 6.42 -11.42
N LYS A 66 -7.92 5.54 -11.88
CA LYS A 66 -8.04 4.19 -11.31
C LYS A 66 -6.73 3.41 -11.43
N ILE A 67 -6.03 3.55 -12.56
CA ILE A 67 -4.76 2.85 -12.82
C ILE A 67 -3.68 3.38 -11.88
N MET A 68 -3.61 4.69 -11.69
CA MET A 68 -2.68 5.32 -10.74
C MET A 68 -2.90 4.81 -9.31
N ILE A 69 -4.15 4.76 -8.85
CA ILE A 69 -4.49 4.26 -7.50
C ILE A 69 -4.11 2.78 -7.37
N ILE A 70 -4.41 1.95 -8.38
CA ILE A 70 -4.04 0.53 -8.39
C ILE A 70 -2.52 0.36 -8.29
N PHE A 71 -1.73 1.12 -9.07
CA PHE A 71 -0.27 1.08 -8.97
C PHE A 71 0.23 1.44 -7.58
N SER A 72 -0.31 2.49 -6.96
CA SER A 72 0.03 2.86 -5.59
C SER A 72 -0.29 1.75 -4.57
N ILE A 73 -1.43 1.07 -4.73
CA ILE A 73 -1.81 -0.07 -3.88
C ILE A 73 -0.84 -1.25 -4.09
N ILE A 74 -0.48 -1.56 -5.33
CA ILE A 74 0.48 -2.64 -5.63
C ILE A 74 1.84 -2.33 -5.02
N GLY A 75 2.34 -1.10 -5.16
CA GLY A 75 3.61 -0.69 -4.57
C GLY A 75 3.62 -0.84 -3.05
N THR A 76 2.59 -0.32 -2.38
CA THR A 76 2.49 -0.42 -0.90
C THR A 76 2.34 -1.85 -0.39
N GLU A 77 1.58 -2.71 -1.08
CA GLU A 77 1.46 -4.13 -0.74
C GLU A 77 2.74 -4.91 -1.05
N GLY A 78 3.44 -4.55 -2.13
CA GLY A 78 4.73 -5.15 -2.49
C GLY A 78 5.78 -4.92 -1.41
N ILE A 79 5.87 -3.70 -0.86
CA ILE A 79 6.76 -3.39 0.26
C ILE A 79 6.44 -4.28 1.47
N SER A 80 5.16 -4.40 1.84
CA SER A 80 4.70 -5.20 2.98
C SER A 80 4.98 -6.70 2.78
N ILE A 81 4.80 -7.24 1.57
CA ILE A 81 5.13 -8.63 1.24
C ILE A 81 6.63 -8.88 1.44
N VAL A 82 7.49 -8.03 0.86
CA VAL A 82 8.95 -8.20 0.96
C VAL A 82 9.40 -8.14 2.41
N GLU A 83 8.85 -7.25 3.23
CA GLU A 83 9.12 -7.20 4.67
C GLU A 83 8.72 -8.49 5.38
N ASN A 84 7.52 -9.01 5.09
CA ASN A 84 7.06 -10.25 5.72
C ASN A 84 7.92 -11.46 5.33
N LEU A 85 8.35 -11.54 4.07
CA LEU A 85 9.23 -12.59 3.57
C LEU A 85 10.65 -12.47 4.14
N ALA A 86 11.20 -11.26 4.24
CA ALA A 86 12.50 -11.03 4.85
C ALA A 86 12.50 -11.43 6.34
N GLU A 87 11.43 -11.12 7.06
CA GLU A 87 11.28 -11.48 8.47
C GLU A 87 11.13 -12.97 8.76
N ILE A 88 10.79 -13.79 7.76
CA ILE A 88 10.77 -15.26 7.86
C ILE A 88 12.07 -15.91 7.34
N GLY A 89 13.08 -15.10 6.99
CA GLY A 89 14.43 -15.56 6.64
C GLY A 89 14.69 -15.66 5.13
N ILE A 90 13.80 -15.18 4.27
CA ILE A 90 14.06 -15.13 2.82
C ILE A 90 15.02 -13.96 2.54
N LYS A 91 16.19 -14.28 1.99
CA LYS A 91 17.19 -13.27 1.59
C LYS A 91 16.85 -12.72 0.21
N PHE A 92 16.75 -11.41 0.10
CA PHE A 92 16.58 -10.74 -1.18
C PHE A 92 17.93 -10.20 -1.69
N PRO A 93 18.10 -10.02 -3.01
CA PRO A 93 19.29 -9.36 -3.56
C PRO A 93 19.47 -7.97 -2.94
N PHE A 94 20.71 -7.57 -2.65
CA PHE A 94 21.04 -6.30 -1.99
C PHE A 94 20.37 -5.04 -2.60
N PRO A 95 20.29 -4.88 -3.94
CA PRO A 95 19.61 -3.73 -4.54
C PRO A 95 18.11 -3.66 -4.20
N VAL A 96 17.47 -4.83 -4.07
CA VAL A 96 16.05 -4.98 -3.76
C VAL A 96 15.81 -4.54 -2.32
N GLU A 97 16.56 -5.10 -1.35
CA GLU A 97 16.44 -4.70 0.06
C GLU A 97 16.69 -3.20 0.28
N ARG A 98 17.68 -2.62 -0.42
CA ARG A 98 18.00 -1.20 -0.33
C ARG A 98 16.85 -0.32 -0.84
N LEU A 99 16.30 -0.65 -2.01
CA LEU A 99 15.17 0.07 -2.59
C LEU A 99 13.96 0.06 -1.64
N PHE A 100 13.60 -1.13 -1.11
CA PHE A 100 12.47 -1.25 -0.20
C PHE A 100 12.67 -0.52 1.14
N LYS A 101 13.91 -0.49 1.67
CA LYS A 101 14.23 0.32 2.86
C LYS A 101 14.08 1.82 2.62
N GLN A 102 14.50 2.31 1.46
CA GLN A 102 14.37 3.74 1.10
C GLN A 102 12.90 4.15 0.97
N LEU A 103 12.11 3.38 0.21
CA LEU A 103 10.66 3.63 0.04
C LEU A 103 9.89 3.71 1.37
N ARG A 104 10.36 3.01 2.40
CA ARG A 104 9.78 3.03 3.74
C ARG A 104 10.17 4.26 4.56
N GLN A 105 11.36 4.83 4.35
CA GLN A 105 11.76 6.08 5.01
C GLN A 105 11.02 7.29 4.43
N ASP A 106 10.61 7.19 3.17
CA ASP A 106 9.86 8.23 2.47
C ASP A 106 8.34 8.19 2.77
N GLU A 107 7.82 7.14 3.44
CA GLU A 107 6.47 7.20 4.01
C GLU A 107 6.47 8.21 5.17
N PRO A 108 5.66 9.29 5.11
CA PRO A 108 5.60 10.25 6.21
C PRO A 108 5.19 9.51 7.49
N SER A 109 6.08 9.52 8.47
CA SER A 109 5.86 8.88 9.77
C SER A 109 4.52 9.32 10.35
N LYS A 110 3.60 8.36 10.55
CA LYS A 110 2.29 8.56 11.19
C LYS A 110 2.37 8.90 12.70
N ASN A 111 3.36 9.68 13.13
CA ASN A 111 3.55 10.06 14.53
C ASN A 111 3.64 11.59 14.70
N THR A 112 2.60 12.33 14.31
CA THR A 112 2.53 13.77 14.67
C THR A 112 1.12 14.26 15.02
N TYR A 113 0.17 13.37 15.30
CA TYR A 113 -1.17 13.79 15.76
C TYR A 113 -1.47 13.52 17.24
N ASP A 114 -0.56 12.89 18.00
CA ASP A 114 -0.79 12.55 19.41
C ASP A 114 0.07 13.34 20.43
N GLU A 115 0.75 14.43 20.04
CA GLU A 115 1.63 15.18 20.97
C GLU A 115 1.43 16.70 21.02
N LYS A 116 0.23 17.21 20.68
CA LYS A 116 -0.13 18.60 21.01
C LYS A 116 -1.56 18.72 21.53
N LYS A 117 -1.80 18.18 22.73
CA LYS A 117 -2.71 18.77 23.71
C LYS A 117 -2.19 18.49 25.12
N GLU A 118 -1.29 19.35 25.56
CA GLU A 118 -1.13 19.78 26.95
C GLU A 118 -1.02 21.32 26.91
N PRO A 119 -1.39 22.05 27.97
CA PRO A 119 -1.50 21.66 29.38
C PRO A 119 -2.92 21.48 29.92
#